data_AF-A0A2H0TFF5-F1
#
_entry.id   AF-A0A2H0TFF5-F1
#
_cell.length_a   1.000
_cell.length_b   1.000
_cell.length_c   1.000
_cell.angle_alpha   90.00
_cell.angle_beta   90.00
_cell.angle_gamma   90.00
#
_symmetry.space_group_name_H-M   'P 1'
#
loop_
_entity.id
_entity.type
_entity.pdbx_description
1 polymer ?
#
loop_
_entity_poly.entity_id
_entity_poly.type
_entity_poly.pdbx_seq_one_letter_code
_entity_poly.pdbx_strand_id
1 'polypeptide(L)'
;MNTNTGRTVEFPQFSGIRCLMMPYIQGDSASIPDIYASYREIVDSVFLKKGDIGFLTIDESLATGGKPHRGQRAKFERALHTEAGRDPAKIYCWGGGGWGKPPHRVTLDRDVRILLANNLDDSCAVWDAEHEDTSLDGDIGHAAGDYPYDCAVFLKAGEVHEIGILTPHESLPVPQDFNRQFLRIVSSGVHGREEYFTRNPLVSFN
;
A
#
# COMPACT_ATOMS: atom_id res chain seq x y z
N MET A 1 13.58 -5.87 -11.50
CA MET A 1 13.53 -5.44 -10.09
C MET A 1 12.99 -6.57 -9.21
N ASN A 2 13.88 -7.25 -8.47
CA ASN A 2 13.43 -8.09 -7.36
C ASN A 2 12.74 -7.18 -6.33
N THR A 3 11.45 -7.38 -6.10
CA THR A 3 10.67 -6.52 -5.18
C THR A 3 10.97 -6.84 -3.73
N ASN A 4 11.46 -8.05 -3.40
CA ASN A 4 11.82 -8.40 -2.03
C ASN A 4 13.11 -7.65 -1.63
N THR A 5 13.06 -6.94 -0.50
CA THR A 5 14.17 -6.11 -0.02
C THR A 5 15.18 -6.88 0.84
N GLY A 6 14.94 -8.16 1.11
CA GLY A 6 15.69 -8.99 2.05
C GLY A 6 15.40 -8.66 3.53
N ARG A 7 14.53 -7.68 3.81
CA ARG A 7 14.11 -7.29 5.15
C ARG A 7 12.83 -8.03 5.54
N THR A 8 12.72 -8.34 6.82
CA THR A 8 11.52 -8.90 7.43
C THR A 8 11.07 -8.05 8.62
N VAL A 9 9.79 -8.14 8.96
CA VAL A 9 9.18 -7.52 10.14
C VAL A 9 8.38 -8.56 10.92
N GLU A 10 8.38 -8.40 12.23
CA GLU A 10 7.44 -9.09 13.11
C GLU A 10 6.28 -8.15 13.44
N PHE A 11 5.07 -8.51 13.05
CA PHE A 11 3.89 -7.73 13.38
C PHE A 11 3.57 -7.87 14.88
N PRO A 12 3.12 -6.79 15.54
CA PRO A 12 2.70 -6.87 16.93
C PRO A 12 1.43 -7.71 17.07
N GLN A 13 1.01 -7.99 18.31
CA GLN A 13 -0.28 -8.62 18.54
C GLN A 13 -1.41 -7.79 17.90
N PHE A 14 -2.27 -8.45 17.13
CA PHE A 14 -3.44 -7.84 16.50
C PHE A 14 -4.32 -7.14 17.54
N SER A 15 -4.70 -5.90 17.23
CA SER A 15 -5.49 -5.01 18.09
C SER A 15 -6.67 -4.36 17.36
N GLY A 16 -6.72 -4.47 16.03
CA GLY A 16 -7.71 -3.81 15.18
C GLY A 16 -7.38 -2.35 14.87
N ILE A 17 -6.13 -1.92 15.06
CA ILE A 17 -5.73 -0.53 14.86
C ILE A 17 -5.64 -0.17 13.38
N ARG A 18 -5.97 1.08 13.05
CA ARG A 18 -5.90 1.57 11.67
C ARG A 18 -5.37 2.99 11.60
N CYS A 19 -4.52 3.25 10.62
CA CYS A 19 -4.22 4.56 10.08
C CYS A 19 -4.08 4.45 8.56
N LEU A 20 -4.56 5.45 7.84
CA LEU A 20 -4.50 5.48 6.40
C LEU A 20 -3.71 6.72 5.99
N MET A 21 -2.58 6.50 5.32
CA MET A 21 -1.77 7.59 4.76
C MET A 21 -1.41 8.65 5.82
N MET A 22 -1.09 8.24 7.04
CA MET A 22 -0.71 9.16 8.11
C MET A 22 0.69 9.72 7.85
N PRO A 23 0.88 11.05 7.76
CA PRO A 23 2.22 11.62 7.61
C PRO A 23 3.05 11.36 8.87
N TYR A 24 4.31 10.98 8.69
CA TYR A 24 5.26 10.74 9.78
C TYR A 24 6.69 10.92 9.28
N ILE A 25 7.66 10.98 10.19
CA ILE A 25 9.08 11.02 9.85
C ILE A 25 9.57 9.58 9.75
N GLN A 26 10.02 9.17 8.56
CA GLN A 26 10.48 7.81 8.35
C GLN A 26 11.72 7.49 9.18
N GLY A 27 11.76 6.32 9.83
CA GLY A 27 12.86 5.93 10.70
C GLY A 27 12.92 6.68 12.04
N ASP A 28 11.83 7.34 12.43
CA ASP A 28 11.66 8.01 13.72
C ASP A 28 10.30 7.65 14.33
N SER A 29 10.31 6.65 15.21
CA SER A 29 9.12 6.16 15.91
C SER A 29 8.58 7.11 17.00
N ALA A 30 9.31 8.18 17.34
CA ALA A 30 8.77 9.26 18.17
C ALA A 30 7.82 10.18 17.39
N SER A 31 7.84 10.10 16.04
CA SER A 31 6.95 10.88 15.19
C SER A 31 5.56 10.28 15.00
N ILE A 32 5.28 9.08 15.53
CA ILE A 32 3.94 8.46 15.47
C ILE A 32 3.22 8.56 16.84
N PRO A 33 1.90 8.78 16.87
CA PRO A 33 1.12 8.82 18.12
C PRO A 33 1.20 7.52 18.93
N ASP A 34 1.09 7.62 20.26
CA ASP A 34 1.18 6.47 21.19
C ASP A 34 0.16 5.36 20.91
N ILE A 35 -0.96 5.68 20.28
CA ILE A 35 -1.94 4.66 19.86
C ILE A 35 -1.28 3.62 18.93
N TYR A 36 -0.30 4.03 18.12
CA TYR A 36 0.46 3.17 17.21
C TYR A 36 1.81 2.70 17.81
N ALA A 37 2.01 2.81 19.13
CA ALA A 37 3.29 2.52 19.77
C ALA A 37 3.78 1.07 19.55
N SER A 38 2.87 0.12 19.32
CA SER A 38 3.21 -1.27 19.03
C SER A 38 3.96 -1.45 17.69
N TYR A 39 3.91 -0.47 16.79
CA TYR A 39 4.59 -0.47 15.49
C TYR A 39 5.93 0.28 15.49
N ARG A 40 6.39 0.78 16.65
CA ARG A 40 7.61 1.61 16.72
C ARG A 40 8.86 0.91 16.19
N GLU A 41 9.04 -0.37 16.53
CA GLU A 41 10.19 -1.16 16.05
C GLU A 41 10.19 -1.29 14.52
N ILE A 42 9.03 -1.53 13.92
CA ILE A 42 8.85 -1.56 12.47
C ILE A 42 9.18 -0.19 11.87
N VAL A 43 8.68 0.89 12.46
CA VAL A 43 8.92 2.27 11.97
C VAL A 43 10.40 2.65 12.03
N ASP A 44 11.12 2.24 13.06
CA ASP A 44 12.55 2.54 13.22
C ASP A 44 13.44 1.71 12.29
N SER A 45 13.01 0.50 11.93
CA SER A 45 13.80 -0.46 11.12
C SER A 45 13.47 -0.46 9.63
N VAL A 46 12.23 -0.11 9.26
CA VAL A 46 11.75 -0.17 7.88
C VAL A 46 11.36 1.22 7.40
N PHE A 47 12.19 1.74 6.50
CA PHE A 47 11.98 3.02 5.83
C PHE A 47 12.57 2.98 4.42
N LEU A 48 12.13 3.89 3.57
CA LEU A 48 12.70 4.19 2.26
C LEU A 48 13.85 5.19 2.40
N LYS A 49 13.62 6.27 3.16
CA LYS A 49 14.63 7.29 3.43
C LYS A 49 14.43 7.90 4.82
N LYS A 50 15.36 7.60 5.72
CA LYS A 50 15.31 8.07 7.10
C LYS A 50 15.33 9.60 7.16
N GLY A 51 14.46 10.17 8.00
CA GLY A 51 14.33 11.61 8.21
C GLY A 51 13.43 12.34 7.22
N ASP A 52 13.02 11.70 6.12
CA ASP A 52 12.04 12.29 5.20
C ASP A 52 10.62 12.14 5.77
N ILE A 53 9.74 13.09 5.42
CA ILE A 53 8.31 12.91 5.63
C ILE A 53 7.81 11.88 4.61
N GLY A 54 7.24 10.80 5.12
CA GLY A 54 6.54 9.78 4.35
C GLY A 54 5.15 9.55 4.91
N PHE A 55 4.48 8.51 4.40
CA PHE A 55 3.12 8.19 4.82
C PHE A 55 2.99 6.74 5.25
N LEU A 56 2.37 6.55 6.40
CA LEU A 56 2.16 5.26 7.02
C LEU A 56 0.70 4.84 6.88
N THR A 57 0.50 3.62 6.41
CA THR A 57 -0.75 2.89 6.57
C THR A 57 -0.49 1.68 7.44
N ILE A 58 -1.26 1.58 8.53
CA ILE A 58 -1.46 0.37 9.31
C ILE A 58 -2.92 -0.01 9.11
N ASP A 59 -3.17 -1.23 8.66
CA ASP A 59 -4.52 -1.73 8.42
C ASP A 59 -4.68 -3.10 9.05
N GLU A 60 -5.17 -3.12 10.28
CA GLU A 60 -5.57 -4.34 10.97
C GLU A 60 -7.08 -4.57 10.76
N SER A 61 -7.42 -5.66 10.09
CA SER A 61 -8.79 -5.98 9.74
C SER A 61 -8.98 -7.49 9.58
N LEU A 62 -10.21 -7.97 9.78
CA LEU A 62 -10.54 -9.35 9.45
C LEU A 62 -10.51 -9.55 7.93
N ALA A 63 -9.63 -10.41 7.44
CA ALA A 63 -9.71 -10.96 6.09
C ALA A 63 -10.71 -12.12 6.11
N THR A 64 -11.67 -12.13 5.18
CA THR A 64 -12.69 -13.18 5.09
C THR A 64 -12.27 -14.26 4.10
N GLY A 65 -12.40 -15.52 4.51
CA GLY A 65 -12.15 -16.69 3.67
C GLY A 65 -12.83 -16.61 2.30
N GLY A 66 -12.11 -16.99 1.25
CA GLY A 66 -12.57 -17.02 -0.14
C GLY A 66 -12.70 -15.65 -0.82
N LYS A 67 -12.33 -14.55 -0.16
CA LYS A 67 -12.46 -13.20 -0.72
C LYS A 67 -11.10 -12.49 -0.76
N PRO A 68 -10.74 -11.86 -1.89
CA PRO A 68 -9.62 -10.95 -1.90
C PRO A 68 -10.00 -9.65 -1.19
N HIS A 69 -9.07 -9.05 -0.45
CA HIS A 69 -9.32 -7.84 0.33
C HIS A 69 -9.78 -6.67 -0.56
N ARG A 70 -9.19 -6.54 -1.76
CA ARG A 70 -9.60 -5.53 -2.76
C ARG A 70 -10.72 -6.03 -3.70
N GLY A 71 -11.24 -7.23 -3.53
CA GLY A 71 -12.18 -7.86 -4.48
C GLY A 71 -13.40 -7.03 -4.84
N GLN A 72 -13.96 -6.27 -3.87
CA GLN A 72 -15.11 -5.40 -4.13
C GLN A 72 -14.82 -4.21 -5.05
N ARG A 73 -13.54 -3.86 -5.26
CA ARG A 73 -13.12 -2.78 -6.15
C ARG A 73 -12.65 -3.28 -7.51
N ALA A 74 -12.46 -4.58 -7.67
CA ALA A 74 -12.06 -5.17 -8.94
C ALA A 74 -13.18 -4.98 -9.96
N LYS A 75 -12.86 -4.40 -11.11
CA LYS A 75 -13.81 -4.25 -12.23
C LYS A 75 -13.84 -5.48 -13.13
N PHE A 76 -12.86 -6.36 -12.93
CA PHE A 76 -12.68 -7.62 -13.64
C PHE A 76 -12.60 -8.77 -12.62
N GLU A 77 -12.42 -9.99 -13.12
CA GLU A 77 -12.37 -11.20 -12.27
C GLU A 77 -11.21 -11.19 -11.26
N ARG A 78 -10.10 -10.54 -11.62
CA ARG A 78 -8.88 -10.45 -10.81
C ARG A 78 -8.76 -9.09 -10.15
N ALA A 79 -8.38 -9.06 -8.87
CA ALA A 79 -8.16 -7.83 -8.11
C ALA A 79 -6.78 -7.23 -8.39
N LEU A 80 -6.39 -7.22 -9.66
CA LEU A 80 -5.10 -6.80 -10.17
C LEU A 80 -5.08 -5.28 -10.37
N HIS A 81 -4.06 -4.63 -9.82
CA HIS A 81 -3.97 -3.18 -9.78
C HIS A 81 -2.53 -2.68 -9.65
N THR A 82 -2.36 -1.38 -9.83
CA THR A 82 -1.20 -0.59 -9.44
C THR A 82 -1.53 0.27 -8.21
N GLU A 83 -0.52 0.82 -7.55
CA GLU A 83 -0.73 1.68 -6.38
C GLU A 83 -1.43 2.98 -6.79
N ALA A 84 -1.01 3.61 -7.89
CA ALA A 84 -1.63 4.81 -8.43
C ALA A 84 -2.48 4.50 -9.67
N GLY A 85 -3.58 5.21 -9.81
CA GLY A 85 -4.26 5.35 -11.09
C GLY A 85 -3.67 6.51 -11.90
N ARG A 86 -3.88 6.47 -13.21
CA ARG A 86 -3.39 7.49 -14.15
C ARG A 86 -4.57 8.13 -14.86
N ASP A 87 -4.65 9.45 -14.79
CA ASP A 87 -5.66 10.20 -15.54
C ASP A 87 -5.25 10.44 -17.00
N PRO A 88 -6.18 10.89 -17.87
CA PRO A 88 -5.86 11.22 -19.27
C PRO A 88 -4.85 12.37 -19.44
N ALA A 89 -4.69 13.23 -18.43
CA ALA A 89 -3.68 14.28 -18.39
C ALA A 89 -2.30 13.78 -17.94
N LYS A 90 -2.15 12.46 -17.74
CA LYS A 90 -0.94 11.77 -17.26
C LYS A 90 -0.55 12.13 -15.83
N ILE A 91 -1.54 12.47 -15.00
CA ILE A 91 -1.39 12.70 -13.57
C ILE A 91 -1.60 11.38 -12.84
N TYR A 92 -0.65 11.01 -11.99
CA TYR A 92 -0.78 9.87 -11.09
C TYR A 92 -1.54 10.30 -9.84
N CYS A 93 -2.55 9.51 -9.45
CA CYS A 93 -3.47 9.93 -8.40
C CYS A 93 -4.02 8.76 -7.57
N TRP A 94 -4.50 9.12 -6.38
CA TRP A 94 -5.42 8.30 -5.60
C TRP A 94 -6.79 8.97 -5.54
N GLY A 95 -7.85 8.15 -5.44
CA GLY A 95 -9.21 8.59 -5.18
C GLY A 95 -10.14 8.71 -6.39
N GLY A 96 -9.68 8.47 -7.62
CA GLY A 96 -10.58 8.41 -8.78
C GLY A 96 -11.54 7.22 -8.69
N GLY A 97 -12.85 7.43 -8.90
CA GLY A 97 -13.84 6.33 -8.96
C GLY A 97 -14.56 5.95 -7.66
N GLY A 98 -14.26 6.61 -6.53
CA GLY A 98 -15.05 6.40 -5.30
C GLY A 98 -14.61 7.20 -4.07
N TRP A 99 -13.31 7.47 -3.92
CA TRP A 99 -12.72 8.23 -2.80
C TRP A 99 -12.37 9.68 -3.13
N GLY A 100 -12.96 10.21 -4.21
CA GLY A 100 -12.68 11.54 -4.72
C GLY A 100 -13.30 11.74 -6.09
N LYS A 101 -14.38 12.51 -6.14
CA LYS A 101 -14.79 13.09 -7.42
C LYS A 101 -13.72 14.09 -7.86
N PRO A 102 -13.53 14.28 -9.18
CA PRO A 102 -12.62 15.29 -9.70
C PRO A 102 -12.84 16.66 -9.03
N PRO A 103 -11.78 17.48 -8.92
CA PRO A 103 -10.40 17.20 -9.32
C PRO A 103 -9.67 16.31 -8.28
N HIS A 104 -8.73 15.50 -8.75
CA HIS A 104 -7.99 14.51 -7.96
C HIS A 104 -7.54 15.05 -6.59
N ARG A 105 -7.87 14.31 -5.52
CA ARG A 105 -7.71 14.75 -4.13
C ARG A 105 -6.30 14.51 -3.58
N VAL A 106 -5.60 13.54 -4.16
CA VAL A 106 -4.19 13.24 -3.87
C VAL A 106 -3.50 12.90 -5.18
N THR A 107 -2.41 13.59 -5.51
CA THR A 107 -1.56 13.31 -6.67
C THR A 107 -0.20 12.78 -6.22
N LEU A 108 0.49 12.07 -7.11
CA LEU A 108 1.77 11.44 -6.82
C LEU A 108 2.81 11.82 -7.87
N ASP A 109 4.05 12.02 -7.42
CA ASP A 109 5.21 12.01 -8.29
C ASP A 109 5.48 10.59 -8.79
N ARG A 110 6.01 10.46 -10.00
CA ARG A 110 6.18 9.16 -10.68
C ARG A 110 7.19 8.23 -9.99
N ASP A 111 8.15 8.82 -9.28
CA ASP A 111 9.24 8.12 -8.61
C ASP A 111 8.92 7.72 -7.16
N VAL A 112 7.69 7.99 -6.69
CA VAL A 112 7.22 7.51 -5.39
C VAL A 112 7.44 6.01 -5.26
N ARG A 113 8.05 5.62 -4.13
CA ARG A 113 8.30 4.23 -3.74
C ARG A 113 7.43 3.85 -2.57
N ILE A 114 7.10 2.56 -2.52
CA ILE A 114 6.22 1.99 -1.50
C ILE A 114 6.88 0.74 -0.94
N LEU A 115 6.95 0.64 0.39
CA LEU A 115 7.22 -0.62 1.07
C LEU A 115 5.90 -1.25 1.51
N LEU A 116 5.73 -2.53 1.18
CA LEU A 116 4.59 -3.35 1.57
C LEU A 116 5.07 -4.49 2.47
N ALA A 117 4.32 -4.74 3.53
CA ALA A 117 4.44 -5.96 4.33
C ALA A 117 3.06 -6.37 4.85
N ASN A 118 2.89 -7.67 5.10
CA ASN A 118 1.66 -8.19 5.71
C ASN A 118 1.97 -9.45 6.52
N ASN A 119 1.04 -9.88 7.38
CA ASN A 119 1.23 -11.05 8.25
C ASN A 119 0.61 -12.35 7.70
N LEU A 120 0.33 -12.43 6.39
CA LEU A 120 -0.38 -13.56 5.79
C LEU A 120 0.26 -14.00 4.46
N ASP A 121 0.82 -15.20 4.48
CA ASP A 121 1.43 -15.83 3.31
C ASP A 121 0.50 -15.85 2.10
N ASP A 122 1.08 -15.59 0.93
CA ASP A 122 0.46 -15.80 -0.38
C ASP A 122 -0.87 -15.04 -0.56
N SER A 123 -1.08 -13.98 0.24
CA SER A 123 -2.27 -13.11 0.16
C SER A 123 -2.13 -11.98 -0.88
N CYS A 124 -0.93 -11.83 -1.44
CA CYS A 124 -0.62 -10.85 -2.46
C CYS A 124 0.39 -11.42 -3.47
N ALA A 125 0.12 -11.20 -4.76
CA ALA A 125 1.05 -11.45 -5.85
C ALA A 125 1.56 -10.12 -6.41
N VAL A 126 2.84 -10.04 -6.75
CA VAL A 126 3.49 -8.87 -7.35
C VAL A 126 4.27 -9.31 -8.59
N TRP A 127 4.24 -8.49 -9.64
CA TRP A 127 5.02 -8.71 -10.85
C TRP A 127 6.12 -7.67 -10.98
N ASP A 128 7.30 -8.11 -11.39
CA ASP A 128 8.44 -7.24 -11.70
C ASP A 128 8.23 -6.52 -13.04
N ALA A 129 7.30 -5.57 -13.04
CA ALA A 129 6.91 -4.79 -14.20
C ALA A 129 6.42 -3.40 -13.78
N GLU A 130 6.18 -2.55 -14.78
CA GLU A 130 5.42 -1.31 -14.64
C GLU A 130 4.29 -1.29 -15.65
N HIS A 131 3.08 -0.87 -15.24
CA HIS A 131 1.91 -0.76 -16.11
C HIS A 131 1.36 0.66 -16.11
N GLU A 132 1.42 1.31 -17.26
CA GLU A 132 1.04 2.72 -17.43
C GLU A 132 -0.43 2.92 -17.84
N ASP A 133 -1.06 1.90 -18.44
CA ASP A 133 -2.45 1.94 -18.89
C ASP A 133 -3.40 1.51 -17.77
N THR A 134 -3.54 2.37 -16.77
CA THR A 134 -4.34 2.11 -15.57
C THR A 134 -5.66 2.87 -15.62
N SER A 135 -6.71 2.35 -14.98
CA SER A 135 -7.87 3.17 -14.64
C SER A 135 -7.52 4.27 -13.61
N LEU A 136 -8.46 5.19 -13.34
CA LEU A 136 -8.27 6.26 -12.34
C LEU A 136 -8.05 5.77 -10.89
N ASP A 137 -8.48 4.55 -10.59
CA ASP A 137 -8.27 3.85 -9.31
C ASP A 137 -7.09 2.86 -9.36
N GLY A 138 -6.36 2.78 -10.46
CA GLY A 138 -5.24 1.86 -10.63
C GLY A 138 -5.64 0.42 -10.95
N ASP A 139 -6.92 0.14 -11.25
CA ASP A 139 -7.34 -1.17 -11.74
C ASP A 139 -6.74 -1.41 -13.14
N ILE A 140 -6.16 -2.60 -13.32
CA ILE A 140 -5.57 -3.05 -14.60
C ILE A 140 -6.07 -4.47 -14.95
N GLY A 141 -7.24 -4.85 -14.44
CA GLY A 141 -7.77 -6.21 -14.61
C GLY A 141 -8.02 -6.59 -16.07
N HIS A 142 -8.18 -5.60 -16.98
CA HIS A 142 -8.24 -5.84 -18.43
C HIS A 142 -6.96 -6.46 -19.00
N ALA A 143 -5.82 -6.21 -18.35
CA ALA A 143 -4.51 -6.70 -18.73
C ALA A 143 -4.09 -7.99 -17.97
N ALA A 144 -5.04 -8.68 -17.31
CA ALA A 144 -4.74 -9.88 -16.54
C ALA A 144 -3.92 -10.96 -17.29
N GLY A 145 -4.11 -11.07 -18.61
CA GLY A 145 -3.35 -12.01 -19.46
C GLY A 145 -1.84 -11.74 -19.50
N ASP A 146 -1.42 -10.50 -19.24
CA ASP A 146 0.00 -10.09 -19.23
C ASP A 146 0.71 -10.47 -17.92
N TYR A 147 -0.06 -10.89 -16.91
CA TYR A 147 0.42 -11.14 -15.55
C TYR A 147 0.08 -12.56 -15.08
N PRO A 148 0.70 -13.59 -15.69
CA PRO A 148 0.50 -14.96 -15.28
C PRO A 148 1.18 -15.22 -13.92
N TYR A 149 0.60 -16.12 -13.12
CA TYR A 149 1.05 -16.38 -11.75
C TYR A 149 2.41 -17.10 -11.66
N ASP A 150 2.82 -17.82 -12.71
CA ASP A 150 4.14 -18.46 -12.79
C ASP A 150 5.30 -17.44 -12.84
N CYS A 151 5.00 -16.21 -13.23
CA CYS A 151 5.92 -15.08 -13.24
C CYS A 151 5.77 -14.16 -12.01
N ALA A 152 4.84 -14.45 -11.10
CA ALA A 152 4.58 -13.63 -9.93
C ALA A 152 5.49 -13.97 -8.75
N VAL A 153 5.79 -12.96 -7.94
CA VAL A 153 6.33 -13.13 -6.59
C VAL A 153 5.15 -13.09 -5.63
N PHE A 154 4.92 -14.18 -4.91
CA PHE A 154 3.94 -14.25 -3.84
C PHE A 154 4.57 -13.78 -2.53
N LEU A 155 3.98 -12.76 -1.91
CA LEU A 155 4.49 -12.18 -0.68
C LEU A 155 4.36 -13.16 0.47
N LYS A 156 5.43 -13.35 1.25
CA LYS A 156 5.38 -14.11 2.50
C LYS A 156 5.14 -13.21 3.70
N ALA A 157 4.57 -13.79 4.74
CA ALA A 157 4.29 -13.11 5.99
C ALA A 157 5.59 -12.51 6.57
N GLY A 158 5.51 -11.23 6.91
CA GLY A 158 6.64 -10.47 7.45
C GLY A 158 7.64 -9.99 6.41
N GLU A 159 7.64 -10.46 5.17
CA GLU A 159 8.57 -9.96 4.14
C GLU A 159 8.23 -8.53 3.74
N VAL A 160 9.27 -7.69 3.60
CA VAL A 160 9.14 -6.31 3.14
C VAL A 160 9.49 -6.25 1.65
N HIS A 161 8.52 -5.82 0.86
CA HIS A 161 8.66 -5.63 -0.59
C HIS A 161 8.66 -4.16 -0.95
N GLU A 162 9.55 -3.74 -1.85
CA GLU A 162 9.56 -2.42 -2.45
C GLU A 162 8.95 -2.46 -3.84
N ILE A 163 7.99 -1.56 -4.07
CA ILE A 163 7.32 -1.39 -5.36
C ILE A 163 7.28 0.09 -5.75
N GLY A 164 7.10 0.35 -7.05
CA GLY A 164 6.76 1.69 -7.56
C GLY A 164 5.25 1.88 -7.67
N ILE A 165 4.81 3.11 -7.96
CA ILE A 165 3.38 3.42 -8.06
C ILE A 165 2.64 2.67 -9.18
N LEU A 166 3.38 2.17 -10.19
CA LEU A 166 2.85 1.44 -11.34
C LEU A 166 3.18 -0.05 -11.34
N THR A 167 3.74 -0.57 -10.24
CA THR A 167 4.05 -1.99 -10.15
C THR A 167 2.76 -2.80 -10.04
N PRO A 168 2.49 -3.73 -10.98
CA PRO A 168 1.32 -4.60 -10.92
C PRO A 168 1.36 -5.49 -9.70
N HIS A 169 0.26 -5.52 -8.96
CA HIS A 169 0.07 -6.41 -7.84
C HIS A 169 -1.40 -6.74 -7.63
N GLU A 170 -1.66 -7.88 -7.00
CA GLU A 170 -3.00 -8.45 -6.87
C GLU A 170 -3.24 -8.90 -5.45
N SER A 171 -4.37 -8.48 -4.88
CA SER A 171 -4.87 -9.05 -3.64
C SER A 171 -5.54 -10.39 -3.94
N LEU A 172 -5.11 -11.45 -3.29
CA LEU A 172 -5.59 -12.81 -3.54
C LEU A 172 -6.63 -13.23 -2.50
N PRO A 173 -7.56 -14.15 -2.84
CA PRO A 173 -8.43 -14.78 -1.86
C PRO A 173 -7.65 -15.55 -0.80
N VAL A 174 -8.05 -15.38 0.46
CA VAL A 174 -7.43 -16.10 1.59
C VAL A 174 -8.21 -17.39 1.89
N PRO A 175 -7.57 -18.48 2.34
CA PRO A 175 -8.24 -19.78 2.49
C PRO A 175 -9.28 -19.80 3.62
N GLN A 176 -9.06 -19.02 4.67
CA GLN A 176 -9.93 -18.93 5.84
C GLN A 176 -9.88 -17.53 6.46
N ASP A 177 -10.79 -17.27 7.40
CA ASP A 177 -10.79 -16.02 8.14
C ASP A 177 -9.47 -15.80 8.88
N PHE A 178 -8.92 -14.59 8.80
CA PHE A 178 -7.61 -14.28 9.37
C PHE A 178 -7.55 -12.84 9.89
N ASN A 179 -6.93 -12.66 11.05
CA ASN A 179 -6.62 -11.33 11.61
C ASN A 179 -5.44 -10.72 10.84
N ARG A 180 -5.75 -10.13 9.68
CA ARG A 180 -4.76 -9.55 8.78
C ARG A 180 -4.24 -8.24 9.36
N GLN A 181 -2.93 -8.09 9.30
CA GLN A 181 -2.21 -6.85 9.54
C GLN A 181 -1.46 -6.52 8.26
N PHE A 182 -1.58 -5.27 7.82
CA PHE A 182 -0.92 -4.77 6.63
C PHE A 182 -0.24 -3.45 6.92
N LEU A 183 0.96 -3.34 6.40
CA LEU A 183 1.82 -2.17 6.49
C LEU A 183 2.08 -1.66 5.08
N ARG A 184 1.87 -0.36 4.90
CA ARG A 184 2.33 0.35 3.70
C ARG A 184 3.05 1.62 4.10
N ILE A 185 4.30 1.76 3.66
CA ILE A 185 5.13 2.94 3.88
C ILE A 185 5.41 3.58 2.52
N VAL A 186 4.98 4.83 2.34
CA VAL A 186 5.15 5.58 1.10
C VAL A 186 6.22 6.65 1.29
N SER A 187 7.09 6.83 0.29
CA SER A 187 8.06 7.91 0.25
C SER A 187 7.40 9.30 0.23
N SER A 188 8.23 10.33 0.25
CA SER A 188 7.86 11.66 -0.21
C SER A 188 7.39 11.63 -1.67
N GLY A 189 6.76 12.72 -2.12
CA GLY A 189 6.17 12.85 -3.47
C GLY A 189 4.66 12.60 -3.53
N VAL A 190 3.98 12.54 -2.39
CA VAL A 190 2.52 12.53 -2.29
C VAL A 190 2.04 13.94 -1.99
N HIS A 191 1.11 14.44 -2.81
CA HIS A 191 0.57 15.79 -2.72
C HIS A 191 -0.93 15.73 -2.45
N GLY A 192 -1.37 16.10 -1.26
CA GLY A 192 -2.76 16.04 -0.83
C GLY A 192 -2.96 16.83 0.47
N ARG A 193 -4.19 16.88 0.99
CA ARG A 193 -4.52 17.63 2.22
C ARG A 193 -4.95 16.68 3.35
N GLU A 194 -4.86 17.17 4.59
CA GLU A 194 -5.18 16.42 5.82
C GLU A 194 -6.54 15.70 5.79
N GLU A 195 -7.55 16.25 5.11
CA GLU A 195 -8.89 15.64 5.02
C GLU A 195 -8.91 14.26 4.32
N TYR A 196 -7.82 13.86 3.68
CA TYR A 196 -7.68 12.55 3.02
C TYR A 196 -6.81 11.57 3.79
N PHE A 197 -6.17 12.04 4.86
CA PHE A 197 -5.14 11.32 5.60
C PHE A 197 -5.57 11.15 7.05
N THR A 198 -5.08 10.10 7.70
CA THR A 198 -5.16 10.05 9.16
C THR A 198 -4.27 11.15 9.73
N ARG A 199 -4.86 12.06 10.51
CA ARG A 199 -4.13 13.20 11.07
C ARG A 199 -3.11 12.74 12.11
N ASN A 200 -1.89 13.27 12.00
CA ASN A 200 -0.85 13.08 13.01
C ASN A 200 -0.58 14.41 13.74
N PRO A 201 -0.93 14.55 15.04
CA PRO A 201 -0.69 15.78 15.77
C PRO A 201 0.80 16.07 16.04
N LEU A 202 1.69 15.10 15.83
CA LEU A 202 3.13 15.23 16.10
C LEU A 202 3.92 15.73 14.89
N VAL A 203 3.32 15.73 13.70
CA VAL A 203 3.99 16.11 12.44
C VAL A 203 3.08 17.05 11.68
N SER A 204 3.58 18.25 11.36
CA SER A 204 2.88 19.17 10.47
C SER A 204 3.13 18.78 9.01
N PHE A 205 2.05 18.61 8.24
CA PHE A 205 2.09 18.31 6.82
C PHE A 205 1.05 19.18 6.12
N ASN A 206 1.48 19.95 5.11
CA ASN A 206 0.65 20.92 4.36
C ASN A 206 0.37 20.43 2.94
#